data_AF-A0ABD3BYZ3-F1
#
_entry.id   AF-A0ABD3BYZ3-F1
#
_cell.length_a   1.000
_cell.length_b   1.000
_cell.length_c   1.000
_cell.angle_alpha   90.00
_cell.angle_beta   90.00
_cell.angle_gamma   90.00
#
_symmetry.space_group_name_H-M   'P 1'
#
loop_
_entity.id
_entity.type
_entity.pdbx_description
1 polymer ?
#
loop_
_entity_poly.entity_id
_entity_poly.type
_entity_poly.pdbx_seq_one_letter_code
_entity_poly.pdbx_strand_id
1 'polypeptide(L)'
;MLKVAACCKYYTAYYVYSQQDLDDTFQPSFKSCVVDGYVASVMCSYNQVNRKPTCGNPDLLSGVIRGQWKLNGCNRAGPSVNGGLMRFRPNPNDHHPKDVCARLENQELTCDVARKRIVLLKNGEGSLPLSPTSIKSLDVIEQMLM
;
A
#
# COMPACT_ATOMS: atom_id res chain seq x y z
N MET A 1 -4.01 -22.50 -0.30
CA MET A 1 -4.18 -21.03 -0.44
C MET A 1 -3.13 -20.38 0.44
N LEU A 2 -2.07 -19.80 -0.14
CA LEU A 2 -1.04 -19.07 0.62
C LEU A 2 -1.63 -17.71 1.04
N LYS A 3 -1.58 -17.40 2.34
CA LYS A 3 -1.98 -16.09 2.87
C LYS A 3 -0.74 -15.38 3.40
N VAL A 4 -0.50 -14.17 2.92
CA VAL A 4 0.62 -13.34 3.37
C VAL A 4 0.12 -12.23 4.29
N ALA A 5 0.96 -11.86 5.25
CA ALA A 5 0.69 -10.76 6.15
C ALA A 5 0.79 -9.42 5.40
N ALA A 6 -0.27 -8.61 5.47
CA ALA A 6 -0.27 -7.25 4.94
C ALA A 6 0.27 -6.25 5.97
N CYS A 7 0.90 -5.18 5.48
CA CYS A 7 1.47 -4.11 6.29
C CYS A 7 1.03 -2.75 5.75
N CYS A 8 0.40 -1.90 6.57
CA CYS A 8 0.09 -0.52 6.17
C CYS A 8 1.36 0.35 6.25
N LYS A 9 1.71 1.05 5.17
CA LYS A 9 2.92 1.89 5.08
C LYS A 9 2.60 3.18 4.32
N TYR A 10 3.21 4.34 4.61
CA TYR A 10 4.09 4.68 5.73
C TYR A 10 3.33 5.57 6.73
N TYR A 11 3.20 5.16 7.98
CA TYR A 11 2.41 5.86 9.01
C TYR A 11 3.29 6.88 9.77
N THR A 12 3.00 8.17 9.87
CA THR A 12 2.01 9.05 9.21
C THR A 12 2.71 10.38 8.89
N ALA A 13 2.23 11.06 7.85
CA ALA A 13 2.39 12.46 7.47
C ALA A 13 3.80 13.10 7.49
N TYR A 14 4.13 13.95 6.51
CA TYR A 14 5.37 14.74 6.48
C TYR A 14 5.02 16.15 6.97
N TYR A 15 5.75 16.77 7.92
CA TYR A 15 5.54 18.14 8.45
C TYR A 15 4.77 18.26 9.79
N VAL A 16 4.61 19.50 10.25
CA VAL A 16 3.93 19.92 11.48
C VAL A 16 2.45 20.13 11.16
N TYR A 17 1.57 19.51 11.93
CA TYR A 17 0.12 19.52 11.72
C TYR A 17 -0.65 19.77 13.00
N SER A 18 -1.86 20.29 12.85
CA SER A 18 -2.83 20.28 13.95
C SER A 18 -3.34 18.85 14.19
N GLN A 19 -3.90 18.60 15.38
CA GLN A 19 -4.51 17.31 15.68
C GLN A 19 -5.71 17.03 14.76
N GLN A 20 -6.49 18.06 14.42
CA GLN A 20 -7.64 17.94 13.52
C GLN A 20 -7.22 17.46 12.13
N ASP A 21 -6.15 18.02 11.56
CA ASP A 21 -5.67 17.62 10.22
C ASP A 21 -5.20 16.16 10.22
N LEU A 22 -4.57 15.73 11.31
CA LEU A 22 -4.14 14.35 11.48
C LEU A 22 -5.34 13.40 11.52
N ASP A 23 -6.39 13.74 12.27
CA ASP A 23 -7.57 12.91 12.48
C ASP A 23 -8.47 12.85 11.22
N ASP A 24 -8.58 13.94 10.48
CA ASP A 24 -9.47 14.04 9.32
C ASP A 24 -8.84 13.57 8.00
N THR A 25 -7.54 13.80 7.80
CA THR A 25 -6.90 13.56 6.50
C THR A 25 -6.04 12.30 6.49
N PHE A 26 -5.18 12.13 7.50
CA PHE A 26 -4.11 11.13 7.44
C PHE A 26 -4.50 9.83 8.14
N GLN A 27 -5.09 9.92 9.33
CA GLN A 27 -5.46 8.76 10.13
C GLN A 27 -6.58 7.87 9.55
N PRO A 28 -7.61 8.37 8.84
CA PRO A 28 -8.75 7.53 8.42
C PRO A 28 -8.36 6.34 7.54
N SER A 29 -7.40 6.54 6.63
CA SER A 29 -6.89 5.48 5.75
C SER A 29 -6.17 4.37 6.53
N PHE A 30 -5.37 4.74 7.52
CA PHE A 30 -4.66 3.77 8.38
C PHE A 30 -5.60 3.10 9.38
N LYS A 31 -6.58 3.84 9.91
CA LYS A 31 -7.63 3.28 10.78
C LYS A 31 -8.40 2.19 10.06
N SER A 32 -8.86 2.44 8.84
CA SER A 32 -9.58 1.44 8.04
C SER A 32 -8.69 0.23 7.72
N CYS A 33 -7.40 0.48 7.41
CA CYS A 33 -6.41 -0.57 7.19
C CYS A 33 -6.24 -1.48 8.43
N VAL A 34 -6.24 -0.91 9.64
CA VAL A 34 -6.11 -1.64 10.91
C VAL A 34 -7.40 -2.33 11.33
N VAL A 35 -8.52 -1.60 11.32
CA VAL A 35 -9.81 -2.04 11.89
C VAL A 35 -10.55 -2.95 10.91
N ASP A 36 -10.63 -2.57 9.63
CA ASP A 36 -11.38 -3.33 8.62
C ASP A 36 -10.47 -4.30 7.86
N GLY A 37 -9.24 -3.88 7.58
CA GLY A 37 -8.25 -4.68 6.85
C GLY A 37 -7.55 -5.75 7.70
N TYR A 38 -7.69 -5.69 9.03
CA TYR A 38 -7.04 -6.60 9.99
C TYR A 38 -5.56 -6.85 9.66
N VAL A 39 -4.82 -5.78 9.36
CA VAL A 39 -3.42 -5.92 8.97
C VAL A 39 -2.59 -6.56 10.06
N ALA A 40 -1.55 -7.28 9.64
CA ALA A 40 -0.62 -7.85 10.58
C ALA A 40 0.21 -6.76 11.24
N SER A 41 0.58 -5.70 10.52
CA SER A 41 1.47 -4.66 11.04
C SER A 41 1.27 -3.29 10.38
N VAL A 42 1.77 -2.24 11.05
CA VAL A 42 1.87 -0.89 10.52
C VAL A 42 3.34 -0.46 10.56
N MET A 43 3.87 -0.01 9.42
CA MET A 43 5.23 0.50 9.35
C MET A 43 5.23 2.01 9.53
N CYS A 44 6.03 2.48 10.49
CA CYS A 44 6.26 3.89 10.70
C CYS A 44 7.05 4.52 9.54
N SER A 45 6.80 5.81 9.30
CA SER A 45 7.60 6.66 8.43
C SER A 45 8.92 7.08 9.10
N TYR A 46 9.94 7.37 8.29
CA TYR A 46 11.25 7.85 8.77
C TYR A 46 11.24 9.30 9.26
N ASN A 47 10.16 10.03 9.03
CA ASN A 47 10.05 11.44 9.31
C ASN A 47 9.65 11.73 10.76
N GLN A 48 9.49 13.03 11.06
CA GLN A 48 9.03 13.52 12.35
C GLN A 48 7.69 14.24 12.18
N VAL A 49 6.74 13.94 13.06
CA VAL A 49 5.48 14.67 13.20
C VAL A 49 5.58 15.50 14.47
N ASN A 50 5.37 16.81 14.35
CA ASN A 50 5.45 17.75 15.48
C ASN A 50 6.78 17.61 16.26
N ARG A 51 7.90 17.50 15.53
CA ARG A 51 9.28 17.31 16.04
C ARG A 51 9.55 15.99 16.75
N LYS A 52 8.59 15.06 16.81
CA LYS A 52 8.80 13.72 17.35
C LYS A 52 8.96 12.71 16.21
N PRO A 53 9.99 11.84 16.22
CA PRO A 53 10.15 10.80 15.22
C PRO A 53 8.95 9.84 15.26
N THR A 54 8.35 9.56 14.13
CA THR A 54 7.09 8.78 14.10
C THR A 54 7.28 7.35 14.61
N CYS A 55 8.42 6.72 14.30
CA CYS A 55 8.79 5.41 14.85
C CYS A 55 9.09 5.40 16.35
N GLY A 56 9.30 6.56 16.96
CA GLY A 56 9.60 6.71 18.39
C GLY A 56 8.54 7.49 19.16
N ASN A 57 7.38 7.80 18.54
CA ASN A 57 6.33 8.59 19.17
C ASN A 57 5.31 7.66 19.87
N PRO A 58 5.31 7.58 21.21
CA PRO A 58 4.39 6.69 21.94
C PRO A 58 2.93 7.11 21.79
N ASP A 59 2.65 8.40 21.57
CA ASP A 59 1.29 8.92 21.41
C ASP A 59 0.64 8.30 20.15
N LEU A 60 1.42 8.18 19.07
CA LEU A 60 0.96 7.63 17.79
C LEU A 60 0.97 6.09 17.76
N LEU A 61 2.00 5.45 18.30
CA LEU A 61 2.16 3.99 18.24
C LEU A 61 1.38 3.28 19.34
N SER A 62 1.58 3.69 20.59
CA SER A 62 0.92 3.05 21.74
C SER A 62 -0.46 3.66 21.99
N GLY A 63 -0.60 4.98 21.86
CA GLY A 63 -1.88 5.67 22.06
C GLY A 63 -2.89 5.36 20.96
N VAL A 64 -2.62 5.78 19.72
CA VAL A 64 -3.56 5.63 18.60
C VAL A 64 -3.62 4.19 18.09
N ILE A 65 -2.52 3.64 17.56
CA ILE A 65 -2.55 2.33 16.88
C ILE A 65 -2.93 1.17 17.82
N ARG A 66 -2.28 1.08 19.00
CA ARG A 66 -2.50 -0.02 19.95
C ARG A 66 -3.62 0.24 20.95
N GLY A 67 -3.79 1.49 21.37
CA GLY A 67 -4.82 1.89 22.32
C GLY A 67 -6.17 2.06 21.65
N GLN A 68 -6.29 3.03 20.74
CA GLN A 68 -7.57 3.35 20.11
C GLN A 68 -7.98 2.33 19.06
N TRP A 69 -7.09 1.96 18.14
CA TRP A 69 -7.40 1.05 17.02
C TRP A 69 -7.16 -0.42 17.37
N LYS A 70 -6.57 -0.68 18.54
CA LYS A 70 -6.38 -2.03 19.09
C LYS A 70 -5.65 -2.98 18.13
N LEU A 71 -4.60 -2.50 17.47
CA LEU A 71 -3.64 -3.34 16.74
C LEU A 71 -2.79 -4.15 17.73
N ASN A 72 -3.43 -5.06 18.45
CA ASN A 72 -2.83 -5.99 19.38
C ASN A 72 -3.16 -7.39 18.83
N GLY A 73 -2.14 -8.22 18.63
CA GLY A 73 -2.26 -9.53 18.01
C GLY A 73 -3.00 -10.55 18.88
N CYS A 74 -4.30 -10.36 19.11
CA CYS A 74 -5.19 -11.32 19.75
C CYS A 74 -6.63 -11.09 19.27
N ASN A 75 -7.04 -11.95 18.33
CA ASN A 75 -8.41 -12.45 18.11
C ASN A 75 -8.45 -13.48 16.96
N ARG A 76 -7.35 -13.61 16.20
CA ARG A 76 -7.01 -14.78 15.39
C ARG A 76 -5.53 -15.09 15.58
N ALA A 77 -5.18 -16.35 15.84
CA ALA A 77 -3.81 -16.80 16.05
C ALA A 77 -2.91 -16.31 14.88
N GLY A 78 -2.06 -15.33 15.17
CA GLY A 78 -1.18 -14.67 14.21
C GLY A 78 -0.17 -13.78 14.96
N PRO A 79 1.04 -13.57 14.42
CA PRO A 79 2.18 -13.09 15.19
C PRO A 79 1.97 -11.69 15.78
N SER A 80 2.27 -11.59 17.08
CA SER A 80 2.21 -10.37 17.88
C SER A 80 3.09 -9.26 17.30
N VAL A 81 2.47 -8.11 16.98
CA VAL A 81 3.20 -6.91 16.59
C VAL A 81 3.73 -6.18 17.80
N ASN A 82 5.01 -6.40 18.09
CA ASN A 82 5.78 -5.47 18.88
C ASN A 82 6.14 -4.25 18.02
N GLY A 83 5.74 -3.06 18.46
CA GLY A 83 5.92 -1.77 17.79
C GLY A 83 7.38 -1.34 17.73
N GLY A 84 8.15 -2.08 16.95
CA GLY A 84 9.50 -1.78 16.51
C GLY A 84 9.63 -2.21 15.05
N LEU A 85 10.77 -1.86 14.42
CA LEU A 85 11.13 -2.27 13.08
C LEU A 85 10.80 -3.74 12.84
N MET A 86 9.77 -4.04 12.03
CA MET A 86 9.30 -5.40 11.79
C MET A 86 10.44 -6.21 11.16
N ARG A 87 11.11 -7.04 11.97
CA ARG A 87 12.10 -7.99 11.47
C ARG A 87 11.34 -9.19 10.94
N PHE A 88 11.11 -9.23 9.63
CA PHE A 88 10.77 -10.47 8.94
C PHE A 88 11.92 -11.45 9.17
N ARG A 89 11.68 -12.48 9.98
CA ARG A 89 12.56 -13.65 10.01
C ARG A 89 11.96 -14.68 9.05
N PRO A 90 12.54 -14.88 7.85
CA PRO A 90 12.09 -15.96 6.98
C PRO A 90 12.30 -17.29 7.72
N ASN A 91 11.27 -18.13 7.76
CA ASN A 91 11.39 -19.46 8.33
C ASN A 91 12.04 -20.36 7.27
N PRO A 92 13.19 -21.01 7.57
CA PRO A 92 13.87 -21.86 6.60
C PRO A 92 13.03 -23.05 6.11
N ASN A 93 11.92 -23.37 6.78
CA ASN A 93 10.96 -24.41 6.37
C ASN A 93 9.79 -23.89 5.53
N ASP A 94 9.72 -22.60 5.20
CA ASP A 94 8.67 -22.05 4.35
C ASP A 94 8.82 -22.59 2.91
N HIS A 95 7.83 -23.36 2.46
CA HIS A 95 7.76 -23.81 1.07
C HIS A 95 7.28 -22.67 0.17
N HIS A 96 8.19 -22.09 -0.61
CA HIS A 96 7.88 -21.07 -1.61
C HIS A 96 7.72 -21.75 -2.98
N PRO A 97 6.50 -21.83 -3.53
CA PRO A 97 6.32 -22.33 -4.88
C PRO A 97 7.00 -21.37 -5.87
N LYS A 98 7.80 -21.92 -6.77
CA LYS A 98 8.40 -21.17 -7.88
C LYS A 98 7.33 -20.83 -8.91
N ASP A 99 7.50 -19.73 -9.61
CA ASP A 99 6.68 -19.32 -10.77
C ASP A 99 5.19 -18.99 -10.50
N VAL A 100 4.81 -18.74 -9.24
CA VAL A 100 3.44 -18.32 -8.89
C VAL A 100 3.06 -17.02 -9.61
N CYS A 101 3.96 -16.03 -9.66
CA CYS A 101 3.71 -14.74 -10.31
C CYS A 101 3.58 -14.83 -11.84
N ALA A 102 4.14 -15.88 -12.47
CA ALA A 102 4.17 -16.04 -13.92
C ALA A 102 2.96 -16.79 -14.50
N ARG A 103 2.01 -17.22 -13.65
CA ARG A 103 0.81 -17.92 -14.09
C ARG A 103 -0.08 -17.01 -14.93
N LEU A 104 -0.69 -17.58 -15.97
CA LEU A 104 -1.58 -16.86 -16.89
C LEU A 104 -2.69 -16.11 -16.15
N GLU A 105 -3.32 -16.75 -15.16
CA GLU A 105 -4.37 -16.14 -14.31
C GLU A 105 -3.90 -14.84 -13.63
N ASN A 106 -2.66 -14.81 -13.11
CA ASN A 106 -2.10 -13.63 -12.46
C ASN A 106 -1.73 -12.53 -13.47
N GLN A 107 -1.32 -12.92 -14.67
CA GLN A 107 -1.04 -11.99 -15.77
C GLN A 107 -2.32 -11.31 -16.26
N GLU A 108 -3.40 -12.07 -16.43
CA GLU A 108 -4.71 -11.55 -16.85
C GLU A 108 -5.27 -10.56 -15.83
N LEU A 109 -5.23 -10.90 -14.53
CA LEU A 109 -5.61 -9.97 -13.46
C LEU A 109 -4.79 -8.68 -13.49
N THR A 110 -3.49 -8.78 -13.77
CA THR A 110 -2.61 -7.62 -13.89
C THR A 110 -2.99 -6.76 -15.09
N CYS A 111 -3.29 -7.36 -16.24
CA CYS A 111 -3.76 -6.65 -17.43
C CYS A 111 -5.08 -5.93 -17.17
N ASP A 112 -6.02 -6.55 -16.45
CA ASP A 112 -7.31 -5.94 -16.13
C ASP A 112 -7.18 -4.76 -15.17
N VAL A 113 -6.27 -4.86 -14.18
CA VAL A 113 -5.93 -3.72 -13.34
C VAL A 113 -5.30 -2.62 -14.19
N ALA A 114 -4.34 -2.93 -15.08
CA ALA A 114 -3.70 -1.94 -15.94
C ALA A 114 -4.72 -1.19 -16.82
N ARG A 115 -5.66 -1.90 -17.45
CA ARG A 115 -6.75 -1.30 -18.26
C ARG A 115 -7.59 -0.30 -17.48
N LYS A 116 -7.83 -0.56 -16.19
CA LYS A 116 -8.62 0.32 -15.31
C LYS A 116 -7.81 1.45 -14.68
N ARG A 117 -6.48 1.44 -14.81
CA ARG A 117 -5.58 2.43 -14.17
C ARG A 117 -5.06 3.50 -15.13
N ILE A 118 -5.30 3.36 -16.43
CA ILE A 118 -4.94 4.38 -17.43
C ILE A 118 -6.03 5.45 -17.46
N VAL A 119 -5.65 6.71 -17.24
CA VAL A 119 -6.55 7.87 -17.25
C VAL A 119 -6.26 8.72 -18.47
N LEU A 120 -7.28 8.95 -19.30
CA LEU A 120 -7.20 9.85 -20.44
C LEU A 120 -7.36 11.30 -19.98
N LEU A 121 -6.27 12.06 -19.96
CA LEU A 121 -6.28 13.45 -19.47
C LEU A 121 -6.91 14.42 -20.47
N LYS A 122 -6.73 14.19 -21.77
CA LYS A 122 -7.26 15.05 -22.84
C LYS A 122 -7.52 14.22 -24.10
N ASN A 123 -8.67 14.45 -24.73
CA ASN A 123 -9.03 13.87 -26.02
C ASN A 123 -9.51 14.99 -26.96
N GLY A 124 -8.58 15.76 -27.52
CA GLY A 124 -8.94 16.76 -28.53
C GLY A 124 -9.56 16.10 -29.76
N GLU A 125 -10.42 16.82 -30.50
CA GLU A 125 -11.11 16.39 -31.74
C GLU A 125 -11.72 14.97 -31.74
N GLY A 126 -11.82 14.29 -30.59
CA GLY A 126 -12.19 12.88 -30.53
C GLY A 126 -11.20 11.93 -31.22
N SER A 127 -9.91 12.27 -31.30
CA SER A 127 -8.91 11.45 -32.01
C SER A 127 -8.76 10.02 -31.49
N LEU A 128 -9.11 9.78 -30.22
CA LEU A 128 -9.17 8.44 -29.63
C LEU A 128 -10.62 7.97 -29.47
N PRO A 129 -10.90 6.66 -29.67
CA PRO A 129 -9.96 5.57 -29.97
C PRO A 129 -9.52 5.54 -31.44
N LEU A 130 -8.26 5.15 -31.68
CA LEU A 130 -7.74 4.98 -33.04
C LEU A 130 -8.40 3.77 -33.72
N SER A 131 -8.81 3.94 -34.98
CA SER A 131 -9.30 2.81 -35.78
C SER A 131 -8.12 2.05 -36.41
N PRO A 132 -7.97 0.73 -36.14
CA PRO A 132 -6.87 -0.06 -36.68
C PRO A 132 -6.94 -0.24 -38.21
N THR A 133 -8.10 0.02 -38.82
CA THR A 133 -8.29 -0.12 -40.27
C THR A 133 -7.93 1.14 -41.06
N SER A 134 -7.94 2.31 -40.43
CA SER A 134 -7.65 3.59 -41.11
C SER A 134 -6.18 3.98 -41.06
N ILE A 135 -5.39 3.42 -40.15
CA ILE A 135 -3.98 3.79 -39.92
C ILE A 135 -3.07 2.74 -40.54
N LYS A 136 -2.17 3.16 -41.45
CA LYS A 136 -1.22 2.27 -42.14
C LYS A 136 0.14 2.17 -41.44
N SER A 137 0.51 3.20 -40.68
CA SER A 137 1.77 3.30 -39.95
C SER A 137 1.55 4.05 -38.64
N LEU A 138 2.20 3.60 -37.57
CA LEU A 138 2.17 4.21 -36.26
C LEU A 138 3.61 4.30 -35.75
N ASP A 139 4.08 5.53 -35.54
CA ASP A 139 5.41 5.77 -35.00
C ASP A 139 5.32 5.90 -33.47
N VAL A 140 6.08 5.07 -32.76
CA VAL A 140 6.27 5.19 -31.32
C VAL A 140 7.55 5.99 -31.10
N ILE A 141 7.39 7.26 -30.75
CA ILE A 141 8.50 8.20 -30.55
C ILE A 141 8.76 8.31 -29.04
N GLU A 142 10.05 8.32 -28.67
CA GLU A 142 10.59 8.30 -27.30
C GLU A 142 10.47 6.96 -26.55
N GLN A 143 11.47 6.70 -25.72
CA GLN A 143 11.45 5.62 -24.74
C GLN A 143 11.17 6.22 -23.35
N MET A 144 10.26 5.60 -22.61
CA MET A 144 10.08 5.94 -21.20
C MET A 144 11.31 5.46 -20.42
N LEU A 145 12.16 6.40 -19.98
CA LEU A 145 13.21 6.13 -19.00
C LEU A 145 12.52 5.82 -17.66
N MET A 146 12.67 4.58 -17.19
CA MET A 146 12.22 4.11 -15.88
C MET A 146 13.26 4.39 -14.80
#